data_AF-A0A0P9ZMH9-F1
#
_entry.id   AF-A0A0P9ZMH9-F1
#
_cell.length_a   1.000
_cell.length_b   1.000
_cell.length_c   1.000
_cell.angle_alpha   90.00
_cell.angle_beta   90.00
_cell.angle_gamma   90.00
#
_symmetry.space_group_name_H-M   'P 1'
#
loop_
_entity.id
_entity.type
_entity.pdbx_description
1 polymer ?
#
loop_
_entity_poly.entity_id
_entity_poly.type
_entity_poly.pdbx_seq_one_letter_code
_entity_poly.pdbx_strand_id
1 'polypeptide(L)'
;MMSKLRSFLLALPRRKKRIIQVAADIILVWIALWMSFVVRLGIDELINPLEKHTWLFISAPLAAIPLFIRFGMYRAVMRYFGNDALIAIIKAVTLSSLILGCMVYVYSNHQQLVPRSVIFNYWWLSMVMIGGLRLAMRQYFLGDWFTAAQHVPFARSDNGLQKVAIYGAGAAGNQLVAALRMGRVMHPVAFIDDDESISNRVISGLQVYKPKHIQRMIDATGAQEILLAIPSSSRGRRREILGYISRQGV
;
A
#
# COMPACT_ATOMS: atom_id res chain seq x y z
N MET A 1 7.05 -3.95 22.73
CA MET A 1 8.30 -3.88 21.92
C MET A 1 8.01 -3.53 20.45
N MET A 2 7.05 -4.18 19.78
CA MET A 2 6.68 -3.89 18.38
C MET A 2 6.18 -2.45 18.13
N SER A 3 5.51 -1.82 19.10
CA SER A 3 5.00 -0.44 18.98
C SER A 3 6.12 0.62 18.94
N LYS A 4 7.20 0.44 19.72
CA LYS A 4 8.37 1.35 19.74
C LYS A 4 9.19 1.24 18.45
N LEU A 5 9.32 0.04 17.90
CA LEU A 5 10.02 -0.17 16.63
C LEU A 5 9.26 0.49 15.47
N ARG A 6 7.92 0.38 15.48
CA ARG A 6 7.04 0.98 14.46
C ARG A 6 7.09 2.51 14.52
N SER A 7 7.03 3.12 15.70
CA SER A 7 7.12 4.58 15.84
C SER A 7 8.50 5.13 15.47
N PHE A 8 9.58 4.43 15.82
CA PHE A 8 10.94 4.79 15.40
C PHE A 8 11.13 4.68 13.88
N LEU A 9 10.64 3.60 13.26
CA LEU A 9 10.67 3.42 11.81
C LEU A 9 9.81 4.46 11.09
N LEU A 10 8.68 4.89 11.67
CA LEU A 10 7.82 5.93 11.09
C LEU A 10 8.43 7.34 11.22
N ALA A 11 9.17 7.64 12.28
CA ALA A 11 9.83 8.93 12.51
C ALA A 11 11.07 9.17 11.62
N LEU A 12 11.61 8.13 10.97
CA LEU A 12 12.80 8.24 10.13
C LEU A 12 12.55 9.07 8.84
N PRO A 13 13.49 9.96 8.47
CA PRO A 13 13.46 10.70 7.21
C PRO A 13 13.34 9.77 6.00
N ARG A 14 12.64 10.23 4.95
CA ARG A 14 12.39 9.46 3.72
C ARG A 14 13.66 8.87 3.09
N ARG A 15 14.79 9.59 3.18
CA ARG A 15 16.10 9.11 2.68
C ARG A 15 16.63 7.92 3.49
N LYS A 16 16.55 7.94 4.82
CA LYS A 16 17.05 6.84 5.67
C LYS A 16 16.22 5.57 5.50
N LYS A 17 14.89 5.69 5.37
CA LYS A 17 13.99 4.55 5.03
C LYS A 17 14.40 3.88 3.72
N ARG A 18 14.73 4.69 2.70
CA ARG A 18 15.19 4.18 1.40
C ARG A 18 16.51 3.43 1.50
N ILE A 19 17.48 3.96 2.25
CA ILE A 19 18.78 3.29 2.44
C ILE A 19 18.59 1.94 3.13
N ILE A 20 17.76 1.87 4.18
CA ILE A 20 17.46 0.62 4.89
C ILE A 20 16.81 -0.40 3.95
N GLN A 21 15.87 0.01 3.10
CA GLN A 21 15.24 -0.88 2.12
C GLN A 21 16.24 -1.39 1.07
N VAL A 22 17.13 -0.54 0.57
CA VAL A 22 18.17 -0.95 -0.36
C VAL A 22 19.12 -1.94 0.30
N ALA A 23 19.57 -1.66 1.53
CA ALA A 23 20.44 -2.57 2.28
C ALA A 23 19.78 -3.95 2.53
N ALA A 24 18.50 -3.96 2.90
CA ALA A 24 17.74 -5.19 3.07
C ALA A 24 17.63 -5.99 1.76
N ASP A 25 17.33 -5.32 0.64
CA ASP A 25 17.22 -5.99 -0.66
C ASP A 25 18.58 -6.53 -1.14
N ILE A 26 19.70 -5.87 -0.86
CA ILE A 26 21.05 -6.38 -1.15
C ILE A 26 21.30 -7.70 -0.41
N ILE A 27 21.00 -7.72 0.89
CA ILE A 27 21.16 -8.91 1.72
C ILE A 27 20.25 -10.03 1.20
N LEU A 28 19.00 -9.72 0.83
CA LEU A 28 18.10 -10.70 0.26
C LEU A 28 18.59 -11.28 -1.07
N VAL A 29 19.15 -10.45 -1.95
CA VAL A 29 19.74 -10.92 -3.22
C VAL A 29 20.90 -11.88 -2.96
N TRP A 30 21.76 -11.58 -1.99
CA TRP A 30 22.84 -12.48 -1.59
C TRP A 30 22.32 -13.80 -1.02
N ILE A 31 21.33 -13.75 -0.12
CA ILE A 31 20.73 -14.96 0.46
C ILE A 31 20.03 -15.79 -0.62
N ALA A 32 19.29 -15.15 -1.54
CA ALA A 32 18.61 -15.84 -2.63
C ALA A 32 19.61 -16.52 -3.57
N LEU A 33 20.72 -15.85 -3.90
CA LEU A 33 21.79 -16.43 -4.71
C LEU A 33 22.47 -17.60 -3.98
N TRP A 34 22.81 -17.44 -2.71
CA TRP A 34 23.39 -18.51 -1.91
C TRP A 34 22.46 -19.73 -1.81
N MET A 35 21.18 -19.52 -1.51
CA MET A 35 20.18 -20.59 -1.50
C MET A 35 19.99 -21.25 -2.88
N SER A 36 20.14 -20.50 -3.97
CA SER A 36 20.05 -21.08 -5.32
C SER A 36 21.15 -22.11 -5.61
N PHE A 37 22.35 -21.91 -5.04
CA PHE A 37 23.43 -22.89 -5.06
C PHE A 37 23.14 -24.08 -4.15
N VAL A 38 22.65 -23.84 -2.93
CA VAL A 38 22.29 -24.92 -1.99
C VAL A 38 21.22 -25.84 -2.58
N VAL A 39 20.17 -25.28 -3.19
CA VAL A 39 19.10 -26.07 -3.84
C VAL A 39 19.61 -26.87 -5.03
N ARG A 40 20.68 -26.42 -5.70
CA ARG A 40 21.21 -27.07 -6.91
C ARG A 40 22.27 -28.12 -6.60
N LEU A 41 23.25 -27.78 -5.78
CA LEU A 41 24.43 -28.60 -5.51
C LEU A 41 24.24 -29.51 -4.29
N GLY A 42 23.16 -29.32 -3.54
CA GLY A 42 22.95 -29.99 -2.27
C GLY A 42 23.83 -29.39 -1.17
N ILE A 43 23.59 -29.83 0.06
CA ILE A 43 24.32 -29.39 1.25
C ILE A 43 25.71 -30.06 1.34
N ASP A 44 25.94 -31.10 0.54
CA ASP A 44 27.13 -31.95 0.63
C ASP A 44 28.33 -31.38 -0.15
N GLU A 45 28.08 -30.59 -1.20
CA GLU A 45 29.10 -29.80 -1.92
C GLU A 45 29.17 -28.35 -1.41
N LEU A 46 29.08 -28.14 -0.09
CA LEU A 46 29.22 -26.83 0.56
C LEU A 46 30.67 -26.30 0.54
N ILE A 47 31.39 -26.47 -0.57
CA ILE A 47 32.69 -25.85 -0.78
C ILE A 47 32.45 -24.42 -1.23
N ASN A 48 32.27 -23.51 -0.25
CA ASN A 48 32.28 -22.05 -0.37
C ASN A 48 32.04 -21.50 -1.80
N PRO A 49 30.78 -21.45 -2.29
CA PRO A 49 30.46 -20.78 -3.55
C PRO A 49 30.89 -19.30 -3.56
N LEU A 50 31.10 -18.71 -2.38
CA LEU A 50 31.67 -17.37 -2.20
C LEU A 50 33.13 -17.25 -2.68
N GLU A 51 33.93 -18.31 -2.60
CA GLU A 51 35.34 -18.28 -3.01
C GLU A 51 35.52 -18.53 -4.51
N LYS A 52 34.71 -19.43 -5.10
CA LYS A 52 34.79 -19.75 -6.53
C LYS A 52 33.97 -18.82 -7.42
N HIS A 53 32.90 -18.21 -6.89
CA HIS A 53 31.95 -17.41 -7.66
C HIS A 53 31.71 -16.03 -7.05
N THR A 54 32.72 -15.43 -6.40
CA THR A 54 32.64 -14.08 -5.79
C THR A 54 32.15 -13.03 -6.78
N TRP A 55 32.56 -13.15 -8.05
CA TRP A 55 32.11 -12.26 -9.13
C TRP A 55 30.59 -12.28 -9.33
N LEU A 56 29.93 -13.41 -9.08
CA LEU A 56 28.47 -13.55 -9.18
C LEU A 56 27.74 -12.82 -8.05
N PHE A 57 28.30 -12.83 -6.84
CA PHE A 57 27.77 -12.11 -5.68
C PHE A 57 27.93 -10.59 -5.81
N ILE A 58 28.88 -10.11 -6.62
CA ILE A 58 29.05 -8.69 -6.94
C ILE A 58 28.14 -8.28 -8.10
N SER A 59 28.05 -9.10 -9.14
CA SER A 59 27.27 -8.79 -10.35
C SER A 59 25.75 -8.85 -10.09
N ALA A 60 25.27 -9.75 -9.23
CA ALA A 60 23.84 -9.88 -8.95
C ALA A 60 23.21 -8.61 -8.31
N PRO A 61 23.76 -8.01 -7.22
CA PRO A 61 23.27 -6.74 -6.72
C PRO A 61 23.50 -5.59 -7.69
N LEU A 62 24.62 -5.58 -8.42
CA LEU A 62 24.93 -4.53 -9.40
C LEU A 62 23.92 -4.52 -10.56
N ALA A 63 23.38 -5.68 -10.96
CA ALA A 63 22.31 -5.78 -11.92
C ALA A 63 20.93 -5.47 -11.30
N ALA A 64 20.66 -5.96 -10.09
CA ALA A 64 19.33 -5.86 -9.48
C ALA A 64 19.01 -4.46 -8.93
N ILE A 65 19.93 -3.84 -8.18
CA ILE A 65 19.67 -2.57 -7.47
C ILE A 65 19.30 -1.42 -8.44
N PRO A 66 20.03 -1.18 -9.56
CA PRO A 66 19.66 -0.12 -10.49
C PRO A 66 18.27 -0.31 -11.08
N LEU A 67 17.88 -1.56 -11.36
CA LEU A 67 16.54 -1.89 -11.85
C LEU A 67 15.49 -1.64 -10.77
N PHE A 68 15.73 -2.09 -9.54
CA PHE A 68 14.83 -1.83 -8.41
C PHE A 68 14.64 -0.32 -8.18
N ILE A 69 15.69 0.49 -8.38
CA ILE A 69 15.61 1.96 -8.36
C ILE A 69 14.81 2.49 -9.56
N ARG A 70 15.06 2.01 -10.78
CA ARG A 70 14.41 2.48 -12.02
C ARG A 70 12.92 2.16 -12.07
N PHE A 71 12.53 0.97 -11.62
CA PHE A 71 11.14 0.55 -11.46
C PHE A 71 10.46 1.20 -10.25
N GLY A 72 11.17 2.07 -9.51
CA GLY A 72 10.58 2.84 -8.43
C GLY A 72 10.21 2.02 -7.20
N MET A 73 10.77 0.82 -7.03
CA MET A 73 10.51 -0.04 -5.85
C MET A 73 10.87 0.65 -4.53
N TYR A 74 11.76 1.63 -4.57
CA TYR A 74 12.17 2.43 -3.41
C TYR A 74 11.52 3.81 -3.34
N ARG A 75 10.74 4.20 -4.36
CA ARG A 75 10.23 5.57 -4.52
C ARG A 75 8.87 5.80 -3.83
N ALA A 76 8.25 4.79 -3.21
CA ALA A 76 6.94 4.94 -2.59
C ALA A 76 6.91 4.37 -1.16
N VAL A 77 7.04 5.20 -0.13
CA VAL A 77 5.85 5.70 0.59
C VAL A 77 4.57 5.64 -0.27
N MET A 78 3.89 4.50 -0.20
CA MET A 78 2.47 4.45 0.14
C MET A 78 1.54 5.48 -0.50
N ARG A 79 1.52 5.58 -1.83
CA ARG A 79 0.46 6.36 -2.49
C ARG A 79 -0.34 5.65 -3.57
N TYR A 80 0.09 4.49 -4.07
CA TYR A 80 -0.67 3.73 -5.08
C TYR A 80 -0.54 2.21 -4.88
N PHE A 81 -0.95 1.74 -3.69
CA PHE A 81 -0.88 0.32 -3.33
C PHE A 81 -2.00 -0.51 -3.97
N GLY A 82 -1.95 -0.66 -5.30
CA GLY A 82 -2.70 -1.66 -6.06
C GLY A 82 -1.79 -2.75 -6.65
N ASN A 83 -2.25 -3.39 -7.73
CA ASN A 83 -1.51 -4.40 -8.51
C ASN A 83 -0.20 -3.89 -9.12
N ASP A 84 -0.07 -2.57 -9.33
CA ASP A 84 1.09 -1.97 -9.99
C ASP A 84 2.41 -2.22 -9.24
N ALA A 85 2.37 -2.28 -7.91
CA ALA A 85 3.54 -2.59 -7.10
C ALA A 85 3.99 -4.05 -7.30
N LEU A 86 3.05 -4.99 -7.38
CA LEU A 86 3.33 -6.40 -7.64
C LEU A 86 3.89 -6.58 -9.06
N ILE A 87 3.27 -5.93 -10.04
CA ILE A 87 3.73 -5.92 -11.43
C ILE A 87 5.15 -5.33 -11.53
N ALA A 88 5.45 -4.25 -10.80
CA ALA A 88 6.77 -3.67 -10.74
C ALA A 88 7.81 -4.64 -10.16
N ILE A 89 7.48 -5.37 -9.08
CA ILE A 89 8.37 -6.39 -8.50
C ILE A 89 8.62 -7.51 -9.51
N ILE A 90 7.57 -8.05 -10.13
CA ILE A 90 7.70 -9.14 -11.11
C ILE A 90 8.59 -8.70 -12.27
N LYS A 91 8.34 -7.51 -12.85
CA LYS A 91 9.14 -6.97 -13.96
C LYS A 91 10.60 -6.76 -13.54
N ALA A 92 10.83 -6.18 -12.37
CA ALA A 92 12.17 -5.85 -11.92
C ALA A 92 13.00 -7.10 -11.58
N VAL A 93 12.42 -8.06 -10.85
CA VAL A 93 13.09 -9.32 -10.51
C VAL A 93 13.36 -10.15 -11.77
N THR A 94 12.37 -10.29 -12.65
CA THR A 94 12.53 -11.04 -13.90
C THR A 94 13.61 -10.42 -14.79
N LEU A 95 13.58 -9.10 -14.98
CA LEU A 95 14.60 -8.42 -15.79
C LEU A 95 15.99 -8.51 -15.14
N SER A 96 16.09 -8.40 -13.82
CA SER A 96 17.37 -8.56 -13.10
C SER A 96 17.96 -9.96 -13.26
N SER A 97 17.13 -10.99 -13.18
CA SER A 97 17.57 -12.37 -13.35
C SER A 97 17.93 -12.69 -14.80
N LEU A 98 17.22 -12.08 -15.76
CA LEU A 98 17.54 -12.21 -17.18
C LEU A 98 18.91 -11.59 -17.49
N ILE A 99 19.16 -10.37 -16.99
CA ILE A 99 20.46 -9.69 -17.15
C ILE A 99 21.58 -10.49 -16.50
N LEU A 100 21.36 -11.00 -15.29
CA LEU A 100 22.35 -11.86 -14.62
C LEU A 100 22.59 -13.14 -15.43
N GLY A 101 21.55 -13.75 -15.98
CA GLY A 101 21.67 -14.93 -16.84
C GLY A 101 22.45 -14.65 -18.13
N CYS A 102 22.23 -13.50 -18.77
CA CYS A 102 23.01 -13.05 -19.92
C CYS A 102 24.48 -12.82 -19.56
N MET A 103 24.76 -12.15 -18.42
CA MET A 103 26.13 -11.94 -17.94
C MET A 103 26.86 -13.26 -17.70
N VAL A 104 26.19 -14.23 -17.06
CA VAL A 104 26.75 -15.57 -16.86
C VAL A 104 26.99 -16.26 -18.19
N TYR A 105 26.04 -16.21 -19.13
CA TYR A 105 26.20 -16.85 -20.44
C TYR A 105 27.40 -16.30 -21.23
N VAL A 106 27.56 -14.97 -21.27
CA VAL A 106 28.69 -14.33 -21.96
C VAL A 106 30.02 -14.64 -21.27
N TYR A 107 30.07 -14.59 -19.94
CA TYR A 107 31.29 -14.83 -19.18
C TYR A 107 31.73 -16.29 -19.18
N SER A 108 30.78 -17.23 -19.27
CA SER A 108 31.09 -18.66 -19.15
C SER A 108 31.81 -19.25 -20.37
N ASN A 109 32.01 -18.49 -21.46
CA ASN A 109 32.74 -18.89 -22.68
C ASN A 109 32.58 -20.38 -23.07
N HIS A 110 31.36 -20.91 -22.99
CA HIS A 110 30.98 -22.31 -23.24
C HIS A 110 31.55 -23.39 -22.29
N GLN A 111 32.38 -23.04 -21.30
CA GLN A 111 32.75 -23.95 -20.21
C GLN A 111 31.71 -23.86 -19.07
N GLN A 112 31.27 -25.00 -18.53
CA GLN A 112 30.22 -25.06 -17.51
C GLN A 112 30.71 -24.63 -16.12
N LEU A 113 31.10 -23.37 -15.92
CA LEU A 113 31.51 -22.87 -14.59
C LEU A 113 30.31 -22.65 -13.65
N VAL A 114 29.12 -22.40 -14.19
CA VAL A 114 27.88 -22.22 -13.40
C VAL A 114 26.74 -23.03 -14.03
N PRO A 115 26.09 -23.94 -13.28
CA PRO A 115 24.92 -24.65 -13.78
C PRO A 115 23.79 -23.66 -14.09
N ARG A 116 23.22 -23.72 -15.30
CA ARG A 116 22.15 -22.79 -15.75
C ARG A 116 20.91 -22.80 -14.84
N SER A 117 20.67 -23.92 -14.18
CA SER A 117 19.62 -24.09 -13.16
C SER A 117 19.79 -23.18 -11.93
N VAL A 118 21.01 -22.72 -11.61
CA VAL A 118 21.25 -21.78 -10.50
C VAL A 118 20.56 -20.44 -10.78
N ILE A 119 20.59 -19.97 -12.04
CA ILE A 119 19.91 -18.73 -12.44
C ILE A 119 18.39 -18.86 -12.30
N PHE A 120 17.84 -20.02 -12.72
CA PHE A 120 16.41 -20.28 -12.55
C PHE A 120 16.02 -20.35 -11.08
N ASN A 121 16.83 -21.02 -10.25
CA ASN A 121 16.61 -21.08 -8.81
C ASN A 121 16.68 -19.70 -8.16
N TYR A 122 17.67 -18.89 -8.55
CA TYR A 122 17.81 -17.51 -8.11
C TYR A 122 16.58 -16.67 -8.47
N TRP A 123 16.03 -16.82 -9.69
CA TRP A 123 14.87 -16.06 -10.12
C TRP A 123 13.65 -16.26 -9.22
N TRP A 124 13.23 -17.52 -9.00
CA TRP A 124 12.02 -17.79 -8.20
C TRP A 124 12.25 -17.51 -6.72
N LEU A 125 13.44 -17.84 -6.18
CA LEU A 125 13.80 -17.53 -4.79
C LEU A 125 13.81 -16.02 -4.54
N SER A 126 14.41 -15.24 -5.44
CA SER A 126 14.43 -13.78 -5.35
C SER A 126 13.02 -13.21 -5.43
N MET A 127 12.17 -13.77 -6.29
CA MET A 127 10.77 -13.35 -6.40
C MET A 127 10.00 -13.59 -5.11
N VAL A 128 10.16 -14.76 -4.50
CA VAL A 128 9.51 -15.11 -3.22
C VAL A 128 10.07 -14.30 -2.06
N MET A 129 11.39 -14.12 -1.96
CA MET A 129 12.02 -13.41 -0.84
C MET A 129 11.79 -11.90 -0.91
N ILE A 130 12.08 -11.26 -2.05
CA ILE A 130 11.90 -9.82 -2.22
C ILE A 130 10.40 -9.50 -2.28
N GLY A 131 9.63 -10.26 -3.06
CA GLY A 131 8.17 -10.11 -3.12
C GLY A 131 7.53 -10.33 -1.76
N GLY A 132 7.92 -11.40 -1.05
CA GLY A 132 7.44 -11.74 0.29
C GLY A 132 7.76 -10.68 1.33
N LEU A 133 9.02 -10.21 1.42
CA LEU A 133 9.40 -9.13 2.34
C LEU A 133 8.61 -7.85 2.03
N ARG A 134 8.41 -7.51 0.75
CA ARG A 134 7.67 -6.31 0.34
C ARG A 134 6.18 -6.42 0.63
N LEU A 135 5.58 -7.59 0.41
CA LEU A 135 4.18 -7.87 0.76
C LEU A 135 3.99 -7.88 2.28
N ALA A 136 4.92 -8.46 3.04
CA ALA A 136 4.90 -8.45 4.51
C ALA A 136 5.08 -7.03 5.07
N MET A 137 6.03 -6.26 4.55
CA MET A 137 6.21 -4.84 4.91
C MET A 137 5.00 -4.01 4.52
N ARG A 138 4.39 -4.28 3.35
CA ARG A 138 3.11 -3.68 2.94
C ARG A 138 2.02 -4.01 3.96
N GLN A 139 1.82 -5.27 4.30
CA GLN A 139 0.79 -5.68 5.28
C GLN A 139 1.06 -5.08 6.67
N TYR A 140 2.31 -5.06 7.13
CA TYR A 140 2.68 -4.54 8.44
C TYR A 140 2.52 -3.02 8.55
N PHE A 141 2.88 -2.27 7.51
CA PHE A 141 2.77 -0.82 7.52
C PHE A 141 1.39 -0.31 7.09
N LEU A 142 0.71 -0.98 6.15
CA LEU A 142 -0.61 -0.56 5.68
C LEU A 142 -1.76 -1.23 6.40
N GLY A 143 -1.58 -2.35 7.12
CA GLY A 143 -2.61 -3.02 7.93
C GLY A 143 -3.83 -3.56 7.17
N ASP A 144 -3.98 -3.21 5.90
CA ASP A 144 -5.27 -3.15 5.22
C ASP A 144 -5.24 -3.95 3.90
N TRP A 145 -4.66 -5.14 3.91
CA TRP A 145 -4.77 -6.05 2.76
C TRP A 145 -6.23 -6.43 2.50
N PHE A 146 -7.04 -6.57 3.56
CA PHE A 146 -8.44 -6.98 3.41
C PHE A 146 -9.37 -5.87 2.92
N THR A 147 -9.01 -4.60 3.06
CA THR A 147 -9.81 -3.46 2.60
C THR A 147 -9.39 -2.95 1.22
N ALA A 148 -8.16 -3.21 0.77
CA ALA A 148 -7.75 -2.86 -0.61
C ALA A 148 -8.38 -3.78 -1.68
N ALA A 149 -8.70 -5.02 -1.32
CA ALA A 149 -9.48 -5.95 -2.16
C ALA A 149 -10.98 -5.59 -2.20
N GLN A 150 -11.45 -4.67 -1.36
CA GLN A 150 -12.82 -4.18 -1.36
C GLN A 150 -13.02 -2.93 -2.25
N HIS A 151 -12.42 -2.95 -3.44
CA HIS A 151 -13.00 -2.24 -4.60
C HIS A 151 -14.28 -2.96 -5.11
N VAL A 152 -14.98 -3.66 -4.21
CA VAL A 152 -16.37 -4.06 -4.39
C VAL A 152 -17.19 -2.94 -3.74
N PRO A 153 -18.12 -2.27 -4.45
CA PRO A 153 -18.83 -1.09 -3.96
C PRO A 153 -19.72 -1.30 -2.71
N PHE A 154 -19.67 -2.48 -2.07
CA PHE A 154 -20.66 -2.93 -1.10
C PHE A 154 -20.10 -3.45 0.22
N ALA A 155 -18.78 -3.38 0.46
CA ALA A 155 -18.23 -3.93 1.68
C ALA A 155 -18.04 -2.87 2.77
N ARG A 156 -19.02 -2.86 3.68
CA ARG A 156 -19.04 -2.15 4.97
C ARG A 156 -17.79 -2.53 5.79
N SER A 157 -16.71 -1.76 5.67
CA SER A 157 -15.55 -1.88 6.56
C SER A 157 -15.80 -1.02 7.79
N ASP A 158 -16.43 -1.64 8.79
CA ASP A 158 -16.69 -1.07 10.10
C ASP A 158 -15.38 -1.04 10.93
N ASN A 159 -14.49 -0.10 10.58
CA ASN A 159 -13.15 0.02 11.18
C ASN A 159 -13.16 0.53 12.64
N GLY A 160 -14.29 0.45 13.36
CA GLY A 160 -14.45 1.04 14.69
C GLY A 160 -14.28 2.57 14.74
N LEU A 161 -14.13 3.20 13.57
CA LEU A 161 -14.05 4.64 13.42
C LEU A 161 -15.46 5.22 13.54
N GLN A 162 -15.59 6.31 14.28
CA GLN A 162 -16.85 7.01 14.47
C GLN A 162 -17.45 7.37 13.10
N LYS A 163 -18.67 6.87 12.85
CA LYS A 163 -19.39 7.08 11.60
C LYS A 163 -20.03 8.46 11.62
N VAL A 164 -19.72 9.27 10.62
CA VAL A 164 -20.20 10.66 10.58
C VAL A 164 -20.94 10.98 9.29
N ALA A 165 -22.04 11.70 9.42
CA ALA A 165 -22.72 12.30 8.28
C ALA A 165 -22.26 13.75 8.12
N ILE A 166 -22.22 14.25 6.88
CA ILE A 166 -21.80 15.63 6.61
C ILE A 166 -22.97 16.41 6.05
N TYR A 167 -23.32 17.50 6.73
CA TYR A 167 -24.39 18.40 6.31
C TYR A 167 -23.80 19.49 5.39
N GLY A 168 -24.14 19.41 4.11
CA GLY A 168 -23.62 20.21 3.00
C GLY A 168 -22.80 19.35 2.05
N ALA A 169 -23.35 19.04 0.88
CA ALA A 169 -22.72 18.22 -0.17
C ALA A 169 -21.96 19.06 -1.23
N GLY A 170 -21.81 20.36 -0.98
CA GLY A 170 -21.07 21.29 -1.83
C GLY A 170 -19.54 21.13 -1.76
N ALA A 171 -18.81 22.14 -2.25
CA ALA A 171 -17.34 22.11 -2.30
C ALA A 171 -16.69 21.93 -0.92
N ALA A 172 -17.21 22.61 0.11
CA ALA A 172 -16.69 22.52 1.48
C ALA A 172 -16.88 21.11 2.08
N GLY A 173 -18.06 20.50 1.87
CA GLY A 173 -18.34 19.14 2.31
C GLY A 173 -17.45 18.11 1.63
N ASN A 174 -17.20 18.26 0.33
CA ASN A 174 -16.28 17.38 -0.40
C ASN A 174 -14.84 17.49 0.10
N GLN A 175 -14.36 18.70 0.40
CA GLN A 175 -13.04 18.91 1.00
C GLN A 175 -12.96 18.29 2.40
N LEU A 176 -14.02 18.39 3.20
CA LEU A 176 -14.09 17.76 4.52
C LEU A 176 -14.03 16.23 4.41
N VAL A 177 -14.79 15.61 3.50
CA VAL A 177 -14.70 14.16 3.24
C VAL A 177 -13.27 13.74 2.88
N ALA A 178 -12.62 14.49 1.98
CA ALA A 178 -11.25 14.21 1.58
C ALA A 178 -10.29 14.29 2.77
N ALA A 179 -10.41 15.32 3.62
CA ALA A 179 -9.60 15.50 4.82
C ALA A 179 -9.84 14.36 5.85
N LEU A 180 -11.09 13.96 6.09
CA LEU A 180 -11.44 12.89 7.03
C LEU A 180 -10.91 11.53 6.57
N ARG A 181 -11.08 11.22 5.28
CA ARG A 181 -10.54 9.98 4.67
C ARG A 181 -9.02 9.94 4.73
N MET A 182 -8.35 11.07 4.52
CA MET A 182 -6.89 11.17 4.62
C MET A 182 -6.40 11.05 6.07
N GLY A 183 -7.09 11.69 7.02
CA GLY A 183 -6.72 11.70 8.43
C GLY A 183 -7.03 10.40 9.17
N ARG A 184 -7.90 9.53 8.63
CA ARG A 184 -8.41 8.32 9.29
C ARG A 184 -8.97 8.60 10.69
N VAL A 185 -9.52 9.80 10.91
CA VAL A 185 -10.06 10.25 12.21
C VAL A 185 -11.52 9.79 12.37
N MET A 186 -12.31 9.89 11.30
CA MET A 186 -13.72 9.51 11.26
C MET A 186 -14.07 8.88 9.91
N HIS A 187 -15.16 8.12 9.87
CA HIS A 187 -15.65 7.47 8.65
C HIS A 187 -16.88 8.20 8.11
N PRO A 188 -16.75 9.01 7.04
CA PRO A 188 -17.90 9.70 6.47
C PRO A 188 -18.81 8.70 5.74
N VAL A 189 -20.07 8.60 6.16
CA VAL A 189 -21.03 7.59 5.67
C VAL A 189 -22.12 8.16 4.75
N ALA A 190 -22.45 9.44 4.89
CA ALA A 190 -23.54 10.07 4.13
C ALA A 190 -23.35 11.58 4.01
N PHE A 191 -23.97 12.16 2.98
CA PHE A 191 -24.19 13.60 2.88
C PHE A 191 -25.65 13.94 3.18
N ILE A 192 -25.87 15.14 3.72
CA ILE A 192 -27.20 15.74 3.89
C ILE A 192 -27.18 17.08 3.18
N ASP A 193 -28.10 17.34 2.26
CA ASP A 193 -28.20 18.66 1.61
C ASP A 193 -29.67 19.06 1.38
N ASP A 194 -29.93 20.37 1.46
CA ASP A 194 -31.24 20.97 1.22
C ASP A 194 -31.57 21.03 -0.28
N ASP A 195 -30.55 21.03 -1.15
CA ASP A 195 -30.72 21.16 -2.60
C ASP A 195 -31.35 19.91 -3.22
N GLU A 196 -32.53 20.09 -3.81
CA GLU A 196 -33.28 19.00 -4.43
C GLU A 196 -32.58 18.43 -5.67
N SER A 197 -31.79 19.24 -6.37
CA SER A 197 -31.10 18.84 -7.61
C SER A 197 -30.07 17.74 -7.37
N ILE A 198 -29.49 17.68 -6.16
CA ILE A 198 -28.47 16.72 -5.76
C ILE A 198 -28.98 15.66 -4.78
N SER A 199 -30.25 15.74 -4.37
CA SER A 199 -30.88 14.72 -3.53
C SER A 199 -30.86 13.34 -4.22
N ASN A 200 -30.57 12.28 -3.45
CA ASN A 200 -30.38 10.90 -3.92
C ASN A 200 -29.25 10.67 -4.94
N ARG A 201 -28.39 11.66 -5.19
CA ARG A 201 -27.16 11.45 -5.97
C ARG A 201 -26.06 10.87 -5.08
N VAL A 202 -25.07 10.25 -5.72
CA VAL A 202 -23.85 9.79 -5.07
C VAL A 202 -22.74 10.80 -5.35
N ILE A 203 -22.25 11.46 -4.30
CA ILE A 203 -21.17 12.46 -4.39
C ILE A 203 -19.99 11.94 -3.57
N SER A 204 -18.81 11.88 -4.19
CA SER A 204 -17.59 11.32 -3.56
C SER A 204 -17.77 9.89 -3.01
N GLY A 205 -18.69 9.12 -3.61
CA GLY A 205 -19.04 7.76 -3.20
C GLY A 205 -20.02 7.67 -2.02
N LEU A 206 -20.58 8.79 -1.57
CA LEU A 206 -21.57 8.86 -0.47
C LEU A 206 -22.93 9.28 -1.01
N GLN A 207 -24.00 8.66 -0.53
CA GLN A 207 -25.36 9.03 -0.89
C GLN A 207 -25.76 10.34 -0.21
N VAL A 208 -26.41 11.23 -0.97
CA VAL A 208 -26.97 12.49 -0.48
C VAL A 208 -28.42 12.29 -0.06
N TYR A 209 -28.71 12.56 1.20
CA TYR A 209 -30.03 12.48 1.80
C TYR A 209 -30.64 13.88 1.98
N LYS A 210 -31.97 13.95 1.92
CA LYS A 210 -32.68 15.17 2.32
C LYS A 210 -32.71 15.28 3.86
N PRO A 211 -32.75 16.48 4.44
CA PRO A 211 -32.86 16.69 5.88
C PRO A 211 -34.09 16.00 6.49
N LYS A 212 -35.20 15.93 5.74
CA LYS A 212 -36.43 15.22 6.14
C LYS A 212 -36.24 13.71 6.32
N HIS A 213 -35.15 13.14 5.83
CA HIS A 213 -34.83 11.71 5.88
C HIS A 213 -33.61 11.41 6.77
N ILE A 214 -33.21 12.33 7.66
CA ILE A 214 -32.10 12.12 8.58
C ILE A 214 -32.29 10.86 9.42
N GLN A 215 -33.48 10.61 9.96
CA GLN A 215 -33.72 9.39 10.75
C GLN A 215 -33.47 8.12 9.94
N ARG A 216 -34.03 8.06 8.71
CA ARG A 216 -33.79 6.93 7.79
C ARG A 216 -32.32 6.77 7.43
N MET A 217 -31.58 7.88 7.30
CA MET A 217 -30.14 7.86 7.05
C MET A 217 -29.38 7.31 8.25
N ILE A 218 -29.72 7.73 9.48
CA ILE A 218 -29.12 7.21 10.72
C ILE A 218 -29.37 5.70 10.82
N ASP A 219 -30.61 5.24 10.61
CA ASP A 219 -30.96 3.82 10.69
C ASP A 219 -30.24 2.99 9.61
N ALA A 220 -30.08 3.54 8.39
CA ALA A 220 -29.45 2.83 7.27
C ALA A 220 -27.90 2.82 7.33
N THR A 221 -27.29 3.87 7.89
CA THR A 221 -25.84 4.07 7.85
C THR A 221 -25.15 3.92 9.21
N GLY A 222 -25.90 4.01 10.31
CA GLY A 222 -25.37 4.01 11.67
C GLY A 222 -24.55 5.25 12.01
N ALA A 223 -24.88 6.41 11.44
CA ALA A 223 -24.20 7.67 11.74
C ALA A 223 -24.34 8.04 13.22
N GLN A 224 -23.22 8.36 13.87
CA GLN A 224 -23.11 8.70 15.30
C GLN A 224 -22.88 10.19 15.55
N GLU A 225 -22.48 10.95 14.54
CA GLU A 225 -22.30 12.41 14.63
C GLU A 225 -22.59 13.05 13.27
N ILE A 226 -23.05 14.31 13.28
CA ILE A 226 -23.28 15.09 12.07
C ILE A 226 -22.37 16.32 12.05
N LEU A 227 -21.47 16.38 11.07
CA LEU A 227 -20.56 17.49 10.86
C LEU A 227 -21.17 18.53 9.92
N LEU A 228 -21.14 19.80 10.33
CA LEU A 228 -21.73 20.89 9.57
C LEU A 228 -20.71 21.52 8.61
N ALA A 229 -20.96 21.42 7.30
CA ALA A 229 -20.09 21.91 6.22
C ALA A 229 -20.81 22.89 5.28
N ILE A 230 -21.55 23.85 5.85
CA ILE A 230 -22.31 24.89 5.13
C ILE A 230 -21.78 26.31 5.44
N PRO A 231 -20.56 26.67 4.99
CA PRO A 231 -19.95 27.95 5.32
C PRO A 231 -20.72 29.16 4.78
N SER A 232 -21.41 29.00 3.64
CA SER A 232 -22.22 30.02 2.97
C SER A 232 -23.61 30.24 3.57
N SER A 233 -24.02 29.41 4.55
CA SER A 233 -25.36 29.51 5.13
C SER A 233 -25.44 30.59 6.22
N SER A 234 -26.61 31.23 6.35
CA SER A 234 -26.84 32.28 7.34
C SER A 234 -26.74 31.73 8.77
N ARG A 235 -26.41 32.59 9.74
CA ARG A 235 -26.32 32.18 11.16
C ARG A 235 -27.65 31.64 11.70
N GLY A 236 -28.77 32.24 11.26
CA GLY A 236 -30.12 31.77 11.61
C GLY A 236 -30.38 30.35 11.10
N ARG A 237 -30.06 30.09 9.83
CA ARG A 237 -30.24 28.77 9.21
C ARG A 237 -29.34 27.71 9.85
N ARG A 238 -28.09 28.03 10.17
CA ARG A 238 -27.20 27.12 10.91
C ARG A 238 -27.77 26.72 12.27
N ARG A 239 -28.36 27.67 13.00
CA ARG A 239 -28.96 27.42 14.32
C ARG A 239 -30.24 26.60 14.23
N GLU A 240 -31.05 26.84 13.20
CA GLU A 240 -32.22 26.02 12.88
C GLU A 240 -31.83 24.56 12.61
N ILE A 241 -30.81 24.34 11.76
CA ILE A 241 -30.30 23.01 11.43
C ILE A 241 -29.74 22.31 12.67
N LEU A 242 -28.94 23.01 13.48
CA LEU A 242 -28.43 22.45 14.74
C LEU A 242 -29.55 22.05 15.69
N GLY A 243 -30.60 22.87 15.82
CA GLY A 243 -31.77 22.55 16.65
C GLY A 243 -32.65 21.43 16.08
N TYR A 244 -32.54 21.15 14.78
CA TYR A 244 -33.20 19.99 14.15
C TYR A 244 -32.39 18.72 14.39
N ILE A 245 -31.06 18.78 14.24
CA ILE A 245 -30.14 17.66 14.46
C ILE A 245 -30.15 17.23 15.93
N SER A 246 -30.06 18.17 16.87
CA SER A 246 -30.04 17.87 18.31
C SER A 246 -31.29 17.14 18.81
N ARG A 247 -32.41 17.28 18.10
CA ARG A 247 -33.67 16.57 18.42
C ARG A 247 -33.67 15.11 17.97
N GLN A 248 -32.74 14.70 17.11
CA GLN A 248 -32.61 13.33 16.61
C GLN A 248 -31.61 12.49 17.44
N GLY A 249 -31.06 13.04 18.52
CA GLY A 249 -30.15 12.31 19.42
C GLY A 249 -28.74 12.10 18.87
N VAL A 250 -28.33 12.92 17.91
CA VAL A 250 -27.02 12.92 17.24
C VAL A 250 -26.43 14.33 17.25
#